data_AF-S4XGE4-F1
#
_entry.id   AF-S4XGE4-F1
#
_cell.length_a   1.000
_cell.length_b   1.000
_cell.length_c   1.000
_cell.angle_alpha   90.00
_cell.angle_beta   90.00
_cell.angle_gamma   90.00
#
_symmetry.space_group_name_H-M   'P 1'
#
loop_
_entity.id
_entity.type
_entity.pdbx_description
1 polymer ?
#
loop_
_entity_poly.entity_id
_entity_poly.type
_entity_poly.pdbx_seq_one_letter_code
_entity_poly.pdbx_strand_id
1 'polypeptide(L)'
;MRIPLRLALWERKRSDHPVVRDELTHHSDAGSQYTAVKFTDNLALQGIVPSIGSVGDAYDNALMETINGLYKAECIRSRVFSPEVLESVVDVEIATSSWVNWYNTFRLHSSLGMVPPVEFEDAFWAERVTLNRATEKAAQSI
;
A
#
# COMPACT_ATOMS: atom_id res chain seq x y z
N MET A 1 -14.58 1.73 6.79
CA MET A 1 -13.43 1.54 5.88
C MET A 1 -13.78 1.78 4.41
N ARG A 2 -14.16 3.01 4.02
CA ARG A 2 -14.55 3.33 2.63
C ARG A 2 -13.59 4.31 1.94
N ILE A 3 -12.98 5.20 2.73
CA ILE A 3 -12.09 6.24 2.22
C ILE A 3 -10.72 5.66 1.80
N PRO A 4 -10.02 4.84 2.63
CA PRO A 4 -8.69 4.33 2.26
C PRO A 4 -8.71 3.47 0.99
N LEU A 5 -9.64 2.52 0.89
CA LEU A 5 -9.78 1.67 -0.30
C LEU A 5 -10.08 2.50 -1.55
N ARG A 6 -10.94 3.53 -1.45
CA ARG A 6 -11.25 4.41 -2.57
C ARG A 6 -10.02 5.22 -3.02
N LEU A 7 -9.22 5.72 -2.09
CA LEU A 7 -7.98 6.44 -2.41
C LEU A 7 -6.95 5.52 -3.08
N ALA A 8 -6.77 4.30 -2.58
CA ALA A 8 -5.88 3.32 -3.19
C ALA A 8 -6.30 2.98 -4.63
N LEU A 9 -7.60 2.76 -4.87
CA LEU A 9 -8.14 2.52 -6.21
C LEU A 9 -7.96 3.72 -7.16
N TRP A 10 -8.16 4.93 -6.63
CA TRP A 10 -7.95 6.15 -7.39
C TRP A 10 -6.47 6.30 -7.80
N GLU A 11 -5.53 6.08 -6.88
CA GLU A 11 -4.10 6.17 -7.16
C GLU A 11 -3.67 5.14 -8.19
N ARG A 12 -4.09 3.88 -8.05
CA ARG A 12 -3.83 2.83 -9.03
C ARG A 12 -4.30 3.19 -10.44
N LYS A 13 -5.49 3.78 -10.55
CA LYS A 13 -6.02 4.25 -11.83
C LYS A 13 -5.21 5.42 -12.38
N ARG A 14 -4.79 6.34 -11.52
CA ARG A 14 -3.98 7.50 -11.89
C ARG A 14 -2.59 7.09 -12.39
N SER A 15 -2.01 6.04 -11.82
CA SER A 15 -0.69 5.51 -12.18
C SER A 15 -0.73 4.45 -13.28
N ASP A 16 -1.85 4.33 -14.03
CA ASP A 16 -2.04 3.36 -15.12
C ASP A 16 -1.86 1.88 -14.72
N HIS A 17 -2.10 1.57 -13.44
CA HIS A 17 -2.06 0.20 -12.88
C HIS A 17 -3.44 -0.23 -12.37
N PRO A 18 -4.49 -0.22 -13.22
CA PRO A 18 -5.85 -0.51 -12.79
C PRO A 18 -5.96 -1.91 -12.18
N VAL A 19 -7.00 -2.13 -11.37
CA VAL A 19 -7.27 -3.45 -10.82
C VAL A 19 -7.70 -4.38 -11.95
N VAL A 20 -6.95 -5.47 -12.14
CA VAL A 20 -7.38 -6.61 -12.93
C VAL A 20 -8.04 -7.59 -11.97
N ARG A 21 -9.21 -8.11 -12.38
CA ARG A 21 -10.01 -9.00 -11.55
C ARG A 21 -9.19 -10.21 -11.12
N ASP A 22 -9.23 -10.50 -9.83
CA ASP A 22 -8.55 -11.65 -9.21
C ASP A 22 -7.00 -11.61 -9.24
N GLU A 23 -6.39 -10.52 -9.73
CA GLU A 23 -4.93 -10.32 -9.71
C GLU A 23 -4.43 -9.45 -8.55
N LEU A 24 -5.34 -8.76 -7.84
CA LEU A 24 -5.00 -7.93 -6.69
C LEU A 24 -5.51 -8.56 -5.40
N THR A 25 -4.60 -8.74 -4.43
CA THR A 25 -4.95 -9.21 -3.09
C THR A 25 -4.94 -8.06 -2.09
N HIS A 26 -6.01 -7.94 -1.30
CA HIS A 26 -6.04 -7.08 -0.11
C HIS A 26 -5.84 -7.94 1.14
N HIS A 27 -4.68 -7.81 1.76
CA HIS A 27 -4.36 -8.50 3.00
C HIS A 27 -4.70 -7.63 4.23
N SER A 28 -5.29 -8.23 5.25
CA SER A 28 -5.61 -7.56 6.52
C SER A 28 -5.52 -8.50 7.72
N ASP A 29 -5.53 -7.93 8.93
CA ASP A 29 -5.79 -8.70 10.14
C ASP A 29 -7.27 -9.16 10.21
N ALA A 30 -7.59 -9.94 11.24
CA ALA A 30 -8.94 -10.43 11.51
C ALA A 30 -9.83 -9.40 12.24
N GLY A 31 -9.47 -8.11 12.24
CA GLY A 31 -10.23 -7.06 12.91
C GLY A 31 -11.66 -6.93 12.39
N SER A 32 -12.59 -6.55 13.27
CA SER A 32 -14.03 -6.48 12.95
C SER A 32 -14.38 -5.57 11.78
N GLN A 33 -13.56 -4.56 11.49
CA GLN A 33 -13.75 -3.69 10.32
C GLN A 33 -13.40 -4.38 9.00
N TYR A 34 -12.41 -5.29 9.01
CA TYR A 34 -11.94 -6.03 7.83
C TYR A 34 -12.74 -7.31 7.58
N THR A 35 -13.34 -7.88 8.63
CA THR A 35 -14.25 -9.04 8.54
C THR A 35 -15.71 -8.65 8.32
N ALA A 36 -16.05 -7.37 8.33
CA ALA A 36 -17.40 -6.90 8.10
C ALA A 36 -17.87 -7.18 6.66
N VAL A 37 -19.09 -7.71 6.51
CA VAL A 37 -19.74 -8.01 5.21
C VAL A 37 -19.66 -6.83 4.24
N LYS A 38 -19.94 -5.61 4.72
CA LYS A 38 -19.89 -4.40 3.89
C LYS A 38 -18.51 -4.14 3.27
N PHE A 39 -17.43 -4.54 3.95
CA PHE A 39 -16.08 -4.34 3.45
C PHE A 39 -15.71 -5.44 2.45
N THR A 40 -15.99 -6.70 2.77
CA THR A 40 -15.73 -7.84 1.87
C THR A 40 -16.54 -7.75 0.58
N ASP A 41 -17.80 -7.32 0.65
CA ASP A 41 -18.65 -7.06 -0.54
C ASP A 41 -18.03 -5.97 -1.41
N ASN A 42 -17.49 -4.91 -0.80
CA ASN A 42 -16.86 -3.84 -1.55
C ASN A 42 -15.56 -4.32 -2.25
N LEU A 43 -14.76 -5.19 -1.61
CA LEU A 43 -13.60 -5.79 -2.27
C LEU A 43 -14.03 -6.64 -3.47
N ALA A 44 -15.06 -7.47 -3.31
CA ALA A 44 -15.61 -8.30 -4.39
C ALA A 44 -16.14 -7.45 -5.56
N LEU A 45 -16.85 -6.35 -5.28
CA LEU A 45 -17.32 -5.40 -6.31
C LEU A 45 -16.18 -4.76 -7.10
N GLN A 46 -14.99 -4.63 -6.50
CA GLN A 46 -13.81 -4.07 -7.16
C GLN A 46 -12.91 -5.14 -7.76
N GLY A 47 -13.29 -6.43 -7.69
CA GLY A 47 -12.49 -7.55 -8.22
C GLY A 47 -11.21 -7.84 -7.42
N ILE A 48 -11.18 -7.48 -6.14
CA ILE A 48 -10.03 -7.65 -5.25
C ILE A 48 -10.23 -8.90 -4.40
N VAL A 49 -9.21 -9.76 -4.33
CA VAL A 49 -9.20 -10.97 -3.52
C VAL A 49 -8.90 -10.61 -2.06
N PRO A 50 -9.82 -10.83 -1.10
CA PRO A 50 -9.51 -10.65 0.32
C PRO A 50 -8.57 -11.76 0.81
N SER A 51 -7.62 -11.39 1.66
CA SER A 51 -6.73 -12.31 2.38
C SER A 51 -6.65 -11.87 3.84
N ILE A 52 -6.75 -12.82 4.77
CA ILE A 52 -6.63 -12.57 6.21
C ILE A 52 -5.55 -13.50 6.76
N GLY A 53 -4.75 -13.00 7.69
CA GLY A 53 -3.71 -13.79 8.37
C GLY A 53 -4.25 -15.06 9.02
N SER A 54 -3.41 -16.08 9.10
CA SER A 54 -3.77 -17.36 9.72
C SER A 54 -4.05 -17.21 11.22
N VAL A 55 -4.97 -18.02 11.75
CA VAL A 55 -5.34 -17.94 13.16
C VAL A 55 -4.20 -18.49 14.02
N GLY A 56 -3.73 -17.70 14.97
CA GLY A 56 -2.71 -18.11 15.93
C GLY A 56 -1.27 -17.86 15.49
N ASP A 57 -1.06 -17.22 14.33
CA ASP A 57 0.24 -16.76 13.87
C ASP A 57 0.20 -15.24 13.57
N ALA A 58 1.16 -14.50 14.12
CA ALA A 58 1.29 -13.06 13.94
C ALA A 58 2.21 -12.68 12.76
N TYR A 59 2.91 -13.64 12.15
CA TYR A 59 3.88 -13.35 11.08
C TYR A 59 3.25 -12.64 9.89
N ASP A 60 2.02 -12.98 9.52
CA ASP A 60 1.29 -12.36 8.40
C ASP A 60 1.06 -10.86 8.62
N ASN A 61 0.89 -10.42 9.88
CA ASN A 61 0.71 -9.01 10.22
C ASN A 61 2.01 -8.30 10.61
N ALA A 62 3.09 -9.05 10.86
CA ALA A 62 4.34 -8.51 11.41
C ALA A 62 4.95 -7.40 10.55
N LEU A 63 4.83 -7.50 9.22
CA LEU A 63 5.28 -6.46 8.30
C LEU A 63 4.51 -5.15 8.54
N MET A 64 3.18 -5.22 8.59
CA MET A 64 2.33 -4.04 8.83
C MET A 64 2.52 -3.47 10.24
N GLU A 65 2.71 -4.31 11.24
CA GLU A 65 3.03 -3.87 12.61
C GLU A 65 4.37 -3.15 12.68
N THR A 66 5.37 -3.62 11.93
CA THR A 66 6.67 -2.94 11.83
C THR A 66 6.52 -1.54 11.25
N ILE A 67 5.74 -1.39 10.17
CA ILE A 67 5.44 -0.07 9.58
C ILE A 67 4.73 0.84 10.58
N ASN A 68 3.72 0.33 11.29
CA ASN A 68 3.01 1.08 12.32
C ASN A 68 3.93 1.50 13.47
N GLY A 69 4.88 0.64 13.85
CA GLY A 69 5.91 0.93 14.84
C GLY A 69 6.84 2.07 14.39
N LEU A 70 7.33 2.00 13.15
CA LEU A 70 8.17 3.03 12.53
C LEU A 70 7.42 4.37 12.44
N TYR A 71 6.19 4.35 11.94
CA TYR A 71 5.34 5.54 11.88
C TYR A 71 5.20 6.21 13.25
N LYS A 72 4.88 5.45 14.30
CA LYS A 72 4.77 6.01 15.66
C LYS A 72 6.11 6.55 16.17
N ALA A 73 7.21 5.87 15.89
CA ALA A 73 8.54 6.29 16.34
C ALA A 73 9.03 7.56 15.61
N GLU A 74 8.96 7.54 14.29
CA GLU A 74 9.56 8.55 13.42
C GLU A 74 8.61 9.71 13.16
N CYS A 75 7.32 9.49 12.93
CA CYS A 75 6.37 10.57 12.69
C CYS A 75 5.95 11.21 14.02
N ILE A 76 5.38 10.41 14.93
CA ILE A 76 4.67 10.94 16.10
C ILE A 76 5.59 11.25 17.28
N ARG A 77 6.54 10.35 17.61
CA ARG A 77 7.43 10.54 18.77
C ARG A 77 8.60 11.46 18.47
N SER A 78 9.24 11.32 17.30
CA SER A 78 10.43 12.11 16.96
C SER A 78 10.11 13.58 16.65
N ARG A 79 8.85 13.87 16.28
CA ARG A 79 8.36 15.20 15.88
C ARG A 79 9.06 15.82 14.66
N VAL A 80 9.90 15.08 13.93
CA VAL A 80 10.57 15.56 12.71
C VAL A 80 9.56 16.03 11.64
N PHE A 81 8.40 15.38 11.59
CA PHE A 81 7.35 15.66 10.60
C PHE A 81 6.19 16.50 11.17
N SER A 82 6.28 16.93 12.44
CA SER A 82 5.17 17.56 13.16
C SER A 82 5.60 18.89 13.79
N PRO A 83 4.66 19.79 14.09
CA PRO A 83 4.91 20.86 15.06
C PRO A 83 5.30 20.29 16.43
N GLU A 84 5.92 21.14 17.27
CA GLU A 84 6.38 20.76 18.61
C GLU A 84 5.23 20.20 19.47
N VAL A 85 4.04 20.77 19.32
CA VAL A 85 2.80 20.29 19.94
C VAL A 85 1.82 19.85 18.85
N LEU A 86 1.20 18.68 19.03
CA LEU A 86 0.12 18.19 18.17
C LEU A 86 -1.18 18.47 18.92
N GLU A 87 -1.93 19.50 18.51
CA GLU A 87 -3.10 19.98 19.24
C GLU A 87 -4.41 19.53 18.59
N SER A 88 -4.36 19.14 17.31
CA SER A 88 -5.53 18.79 16.53
C SER A 88 -5.31 17.55 15.64
N VAL A 89 -6.41 16.99 15.15
CA VAL A 89 -6.38 15.93 14.13
C VAL A 89 -5.69 16.41 12.85
N VAL A 90 -5.86 17.68 12.49
CA VAL A 90 -5.26 18.29 11.30
C VAL A 90 -3.73 18.27 11.39
N ASP A 91 -3.17 18.54 12.56
CA ASP A 91 -1.71 18.48 12.76
C ASP A 91 -1.18 17.07 12.51
N VAL A 92 -1.92 16.05 12.98
CA VAL A 92 -1.58 14.65 12.73
C VAL A 92 -1.73 14.29 11.26
N GLU A 93 -2.76 14.76 10.56
CA GLU A 93 -2.94 14.51 9.13
C GLU A 93 -1.82 15.11 8.28
N ILE A 94 -1.38 16.33 8.59
CA ILE A 94 -0.24 16.99 7.93
C ILE A 94 1.05 16.23 8.19
N ALA A 95 1.31 15.86 9.45
CA ALA A 95 2.50 15.09 9.81
C ALA A 95 2.51 13.71 9.13
N THR A 96 1.36 13.03 9.12
CA THR A 96 1.19 11.75 8.43
C THR A 96 1.49 11.89 6.95
N SER A 97 0.92 12.90 6.29
CA SER A 97 1.09 13.12 4.85
C SER A 97 2.57 13.39 4.52
N SER A 98 3.25 14.17 5.36
CA SER A 98 4.67 14.48 5.22
C SER A 98 5.55 13.25 5.41
N TRP A 99 5.27 12.44 6.45
CA TRP A 99 6.00 11.20 6.71
C TRP A 99 5.76 10.16 5.62
N VAL A 100 4.52 9.98 5.15
CA VAL A 100 4.19 9.05 4.05
C VAL A 100 4.89 9.46 2.76
N ASN A 101 4.89 10.76 2.44
CA ASN A 101 5.63 11.25 1.29
C ASN A 101 7.12 10.94 1.43
N TRP A 102 7.72 11.27 2.58
CA TRP A 102 9.14 10.98 2.83
C TRP A 102 9.48 9.49 2.75
N TYR A 103 8.65 8.65 3.37
CA TYR A 103 8.82 7.21 3.39
C TYR A 103 8.82 6.63 1.97
N ASN A 104 7.88 7.07 1.12
CA ASN A 104 7.75 6.50 -0.22
C ASN A 104 8.73 7.08 -1.24
N THR A 105 9.15 8.34 -1.08
CA THR A 105 9.90 9.07 -2.12
C THR A 105 11.38 9.31 -1.80
N PHE A 106 11.78 9.20 -0.53
CA PHE A 106 13.16 9.50 -0.11
C PHE A 106 13.79 8.42 0.77
N ARG A 107 13.01 7.62 1.51
CA ARG A 107 13.57 6.62 2.42
C ARG A 107 14.18 5.46 1.65
N LEU A 108 15.47 5.23 1.82
CA LEU A 108 16.15 4.08 1.24
C LEU A 108 15.87 2.81 2.05
N HIS A 109 15.57 1.71 1.36
CA HIS A 109 15.34 0.40 1.96
C HIS A 109 16.38 -0.61 1.49
N SER A 110 17.11 -1.23 2.42
CA SER A 110 18.08 -2.27 2.10
C SER A 110 17.45 -3.48 1.41
N SER A 111 16.23 -3.86 1.79
CA SER A 111 15.46 -4.93 1.15
C SER A 111 15.05 -4.61 -0.29
N LEU A 112 15.07 -3.34 -0.69
CA LEU A 112 14.76 -2.89 -2.05
C LEU A 112 16.03 -2.59 -2.86
N GLY A 113 17.22 -2.90 -2.35
CA GLY A 113 18.47 -2.55 -3.02
C GLY A 113 18.91 -1.10 -2.81
N MET A 114 18.54 -0.51 -1.68
CA MET A 114 18.86 0.88 -1.30
C MET A 114 18.22 1.95 -2.19
N VAL A 115 17.01 1.69 -2.69
CA VAL A 115 16.18 2.69 -3.39
C VAL A 115 14.90 3.00 -2.59
N PRO A 116 14.24 4.14 -2.87
CA PRO A 116 12.91 4.44 -2.34
C PRO A 116 11.82 3.49 -2.83
N PRO A 117 10.74 3.27 -2.05
CA PRO A 117 9.63 2.41 -2.46
C PRO A 117 9.00 2.78 -3.81
N VAL A 118 8.86 4.08 -4.10
CA VAL A 118 8.29 4.54 -5.37
C VAL A 118 9.16 4.14 -6.56
N GLU A 119 10.48 4.28 -6.46
CA GLU A 119 11.40 3.91 -7.54
C GLU A 119 11.41 2.40 -7.77
N PHE A 120 11.31 1.62 -6.69
CA PHE A 120 11.19 0.16 -6.78
C PHE A 120 9.90 -0.25 -7.49
N GLU A 121 8.77 0.37 -7.15
CA GLU A 121 7.47 0.10 -7.79
C GLU A 121 7.46 0.53 -9.27
N ASP A 122 8.01 1.71 -9.59
CA ASP A 122 8.11 2.19 -10.98
C ASP A 122 8.95 1.24 -11.85
N ALA A 123 10.07 0.74 -11.33
CA ALA A 123 10.91 -0.23 -12.03
C ALA A 123 10.15 -1.55 -12.27
N PHE A 124 9.43 -2.06 -11.26
CA PHE A 124 8.62 -3.27 -11.37
C PHE A 124 7.56 -3.16 -12.48
N TRP A 125 6.87 -2.03 -12.57
CA TRP A 125 5.83 -1.84 -13.59
C TRP A 125 6.42 -1.61 -14.99
N ALA A 126 7.53 -0.88 -15.10
CA ALA A 126 8.25 -0.73 -16.36
C ALA A 126 8.69 -2.10 -16.94
N GLU A 127 9.15 -3.01 -16.08
CA GLU A 127 9.48 -4.38 -16.46
C GLU A 127 8.25 -5.17 -16.93
N ARG A 128 7.14 -5.14 -16.17
CA ARG A 128 5.90 -5.83 -16.57
C ARG A 128 5.35 -5.34 -17.91
N VAL A 129 5.36 -4.03 -18.16
CA VAL A 129 4.93 -3.47 -19.46
C VAL A 129 5.80 -4.00 -20.60
N THR A 130 7.11 -4.11 -20.37
CA THR A 130 8.05 -4.64 -21.35
C THR A 130 7.78 -6.12 -21.64
N LEU A 131 7.57 -6.93 -20.59
CA LEU A 131 7.23 -8.34 -20.71
C LEU A 131 5.91 -8.56 -21.45
N ASN A 132 4.86 -7.82 -21.10
CA ASN A 132 3.56 -7.93 -21.75
C ASN A 132 3.65 -7.61 -23.26
N ARG A 133 4.34 -6.53 -23.63
CA ARG A 133 4.56 -6.18 -25.05
C ARG A 133 5.36 -7.25 -25.80
N ALA A 134 6.33 -7.88 -25.14
CA ALA A 134 7.09 -8.99 -25.74
C ALA A 134 6.20 -10.21 -25.98
N THR A 135 5.34 -10.57 -25.02
CA THR A 135 4.39 -11.67 -25.16
C THR A 135 3.34 -11.43 -26.24
N GLU A 136 2.82 -10.21 -26.38
CA GLU A 136 1.86 -9.85 -27.44
C GLU A 136 2.49 -9.94 -28.84
N LYS A 137 3.72 -9.46 -29.01
CA LYS A 137 4.46 -9.58 -30.27
C LYS A 137 4.74 -11.03 -30.65
N ALA A 138 5.07 -11.88 -29.68
CA ALA A 138 5.26 -13.31 -29.90
C ALA A 138 3.95 -14.00 -30.30
N ALA A 139 2.83 -13.65 -29.66
CA ALA A 139 1.51 -14.20 -29.99
C ALA A 139 0.98 -13.76 -31.36
N GLN A 140 1.37 -12.57 -31.86
CA GLN A 140 0.99 -12.06 -33.18
C GLN A 140 1.85 -12.60 -34.33
N SER A 141 2.96 -13.27 -34.02
CA SER A 141 3.88 -13.86 -35.01
C SER A 141 3.57 -15.32 -35.34
N ILE A 142 2.42 -15.84 -34.85
CA ILE A 142 1.86 -17.18 -35.09
C ILE A 142 0.57 -17.01 -35.90
#